data_AF-A0A376X2H5-F1
#
_entry.id   AF-A0A376X2H5-F1
#
_cell.length_a   1.000
_cell.length_b   1.000
_cell.length_c   1.000
_cell.angle_alpha   90.00
_cell.angle_beta   90.00
_cell.angle_gamma   90.00
#
_symmetry.space_group_name_H-M   'P 1'
#
loop_
_entity.id
_entity.type
_entity.pdbx_description
1 polymer ?
#
loop_
_entity_poly.entity_id
_entity_poly.type
_entity_poly.pdbx_seq_one_letter_code
_entity_poly.pdbx_strand_id
1 'polypeptide(L)'
;MMVIRPVERSDVSALMQLASKTGGGLTSLPANEATLSARIERAIKTWQGELPKSEQGYVFVLEDSETGTVAGICAIEVAVGLNDPWYNYRVGTLVHASKELNV
;
A
#
# COMPACT_ATOMS: atom_id res chain seq x y z
N MET A 1 -15.99 -16.03 -11.00
CA MET A 1 -14.96 -16.66 -10.13
C MET A 1 -13.99 -15.58 -9.66
N MET A 2 -13.58 -15.58 -8.39
CA MET A 2 -12.64 -14.56 -7.89
C MET A 2 -11.18 -14.90 -8.24
N VAL A 3 -10.47 -13.97 -8.88
CA VAL A 3 -9.07 -14.12 -9.32
C VAL A 3 -8.23 -12.95 -8.82
N ILE A 4 -7.01 -13.23 -8.33
CA ILE A 4 -6.02 -12.19 -8.02
C ILE A 4 -5.12 -12.02 -9.23
N ARG A 5 -5.01 -10.80 -9.75
CA ARG A 5 -4.13 -10.47 -10.88
C ARG A 5 -3.35 -9.17 -10.62
N PRO A 6 -2.23 -8.94 -11.33
CA PRO A 6 -1.60 -7.62 -11.37
C PRO A 6 -2.58 -6.53 -11.78
N VAL A 7 -2.40 -5.33 -11.23
CA VAL A 7 -3.19 -4.16 -11.61
C VAL A 7 -2.87 -3.70 -13.04
N GLU A 8 -3.89 -3.21 -13.73
CA GLU A 8 -3.81 -2.62 -15.06
C GLU A 8 -4.22 -1.15 -15.04
N ARG A 9 -3.86 -0.39 -16.09
CA ARG A 9 -4.21 1.04 -16.23
C ARG A 9 -5.73 1.28 -16.20
N SER A 10 -6.49 0.34 -16.73
CA SER A 10 -7.96 0.33 -16.75
C SER A 10 -8.58 0.25 -15.34
N ASP A 11 -7.86 -0.26 -14.34
CA ASP A 11 -8.40 -0.47 -13.00
C ASP A 11 -8.52 0.83 -12.19
N VAL A 12 -7.96 1.96 -12.65
CA VAL A 12 -7.91 3.22 -11.88
C VAL A 12 -9.29 3.68 -11.37
N SER A 13 -10.33 3.54 -12.19
CA SER A 13 -11.70 3.91 -11.81
C SER A 13 -12.24 3.00 -10.70
N ALA A 14 -11.96 1.69 -10.78
CA ALA A 14 -12.38 0.76 -9.75
C ALA A 14 -11.59 0.96 -8.45
N LEU A 15 -10.29 1.28 -8.53
CA LEU A 15 -9.50 1.63 -7.35
C LEU A 15 -9.99 2.93 -6.68
N MET A 16 -10.42 3.93 -7.45
CA MET A 16 -11.06 5.13 -6.92
C MET A 16 -12.36 4.81 -6.17
N GLN A 17 -13.17 3.88 -6.69
CA GLN A 17 -14.38 3.41 -6.00
C GLN A 17 -14.08 2.63 -4.73
N LEU A 18 -12.97 1.87 -4.68
CA LEU A 18 -12.53 1.21 -3.45
C LEU A 18 -12.00 2.22 -2.43
N ALA A 19 -11.18 3.17 -2.87
CA ALA A 19 -10.59 4.20 -2.02
C ALA A 19 -11.65 5.12 -1.38
N SER A 20 -12.74 5.42 -2.09
CA SER A 20 -13.84 6.22 -1.52
C SER A 20 -14.58 5.51 -0.37
N LYS A 21 -14.47 4.18 -0.28
CA LYS A 21 -15.08 3.38 0.80
C LYS A 21 -14.19 3.27 2.05
N THR A 22 -12.89 3.59 1.96
CA THR A 22 -11.92 3.27 3.03
C THR A 22 -11.79 4.31 4.14
N GLY A 23 -12.61 5.37 4.15
CA GLY A 23 -12.56 6.42 5.16
C GLY A 23 -11.20 7.14 5.23
N GLY A 24 -11.07 8.16 6.08
CA GLY A 24 -9.86 8.99 6.16
C GLY A 24 -8.62 8.32 6.76
N GLY A 25 -8.77 7.13 7.36
CA GLY A 25 -7.69 6.47 8.11
C GLY A 25 -6.75 5.60 7.26
N LEU A 26 -7.13 5.22 6.04
CA LEU A 26 -6.32 4.37 5.17
C LEU A 26 -5.46 5.21 4.22
N THR A 27 -4.34 5.72 4.73
CA THR A 27 -3.42 6.57 3.96
C THR A 27 -2.71 5.82 2.82
N SER A 28 -2.62 4.50 2.89
CA SER A 28 -2.02 3.67 1.83
C SER A 28 -2.90 3.51 0.60
N LEU A 29 -4.18 3.93 0.63
CA LEU A 29 -5.09 3.91 -0.52
C LEU A 29 -5.87 5.23 -0.58
N PRO A 30 -5.21 6.34 -0.97
CA PRO A 30 -5.87 7.64 -1.01
C PRO A 30 -6.91 7.69 -2.14
N ALA A 31 -8.06 8.32 -1.89
CA ALA A 31 -9.07 8.63 -2.90
C ALA A 31 -8.62 9.80 -3.80
N ASN A 32 -7.50 9.60 -4.51
CA ASN A 32 -6.88 10.58 -5.39
C ASN A 32 -6.40 9.90 -6.67
N GLU A 33 -7.01 10.28 -7.80
CA GLU A 33 -6.80 9.61 -9.09
C GLU A 33 -5.35 9.72 -9.57
N ALA A 34 -4.72 10.88 -9.42
CA ALA A 34 -3.33 11.08 -9.83
C ALA A 34 -2.37 10.17 -9.05
N THR A 35 -2.59 10.03 -7.73
CA THR A 35 -1.79 9.16 -6.85
C THR A 35 -1.98 7.69 -7.20
N LEU A 36 -3.22 7.25 -7.44
CA LEU A 36 -3.51 5.87 -7.85
C LEU A 36 -2.94 5.56 -9.23
N SER A 37 -3.06 6.47 -10.19
CA SER A 37 -2.50 6.32 -11.53
C SER A 37 -0.98 6.20 -11.49
N ALA A 38 -0.30 7.07 -10.73
CA ALA A 38 1.15 6.99 -10.54
C ALA A 38 1.57 5.66 -9.88
N ARG A 39 0.76 5.15 -8.94
CA ARG A 39 1.00 3.86 -8.30
C ARG A 39 0.85 2.69 -9.27
N ILE A 40 -0.17 2.71 -10.14
CA ILE A 40 -0.36 1.70 -11.18
C ILE A 40 0.84 1.70 -12.15
N GLU A 41 1.26 2.87 -12.63
CA GLU A 41 2.43 2.96 -13.51
C GLU A 41 3.69 2.42 -12.85
N ARG A 42 3.92 2.74 -11.57
CA ARG A 42 5.04 2.22 -10.81
C ARG A 42 4.99 0.70 -10.67
N ALA A 43 3.80 0.12 -10.47
CA ALA A 43 3.62 -1.32 -10.42
C ALA A 43 3.92 -2.00 -11.76
N ILE A 44 3.45 -1.43 -12.87
CA ILE A 44 3.73 -1.92 -14.22
C ILE A 44 5.25 -1.90 -14.49
N LYS A 45 5.93 -0.79 -14.21
CA LYS A 45 7.38 -0.67 -14.37
C LYS A 45 8.18 -1.61 -13.46
N THR A 46 7.62 -1.95 -12.28
CA THR A 46 8.20 -2.96 -11.39
C THR A 46 8.19 -4.33 -12.04
N TRP A 47 7.05 -4.74 -12.63
CA TRP A 47 6.95 -6.00 -13.38
C TRP A 47 7.88 -6.06 -14.60
N GLN A 48 8.13 -4.92 -15.24
CA GLN A 48 9.05 -4.79 -16.36
C GLN A 48 10.53 -4.77 -15.94
N GLY A 49 10.83 -4.66 -14.64
CA GLY A 49 12.21 -4.59 -14.14
C GLY A 49 12.90 -3.25 -14.42
N GLU A 50 12.13 -2.17 -14.65
CA GLU A 50 12.65 -0.85 -15.05
C GLU A 50 13.02 0.05 -13.88
N LEU A 51 12.68 -0.34 -12.65
CA LEU A 51 12.85 0.49 -11.45
C LEU A 51 13.96 -0.02 -10.54
N PRO A 52 14.69 0.88 -9.86
CA PRO A 52 15.58 0.50 -8.77
C PRO A 52 14.76 -0.07 -7.60
N LYS A 53 15.39 -0.89 -6.76
CA LYS A 53 14.75 -1.57 -5.61
C LYS A 53 13.95 -0.61 -4.70
N SER A 54 14.41 0.62 -4.51
CA SER A 54 13.76 1.63 -3.67
C SER A 54 12.44 2.17 -4.23
N GLU A 55 12.19 2.00 -5.52
CA GLU A 55 10.95 2.45 -6.18
C GLU A 55 10.02 1.29 -6.57
N GLN A 56 10.49 0.06 -6.44
CA GLN A 56 9.70 -1.12 -6.80
C GLN A 56 8.53 -1.35 -5.83
N GLY A 57 7.36 -1.64 -6.40
CA GLY A 57 6.18 -2.03 -5.64
C GLY A 57 5.21 -2.81 -6.52
N TYR A 58 4.58 -3.82 -5.93
CA TYR A 58 3.58 -4.65 -6.61
C TYR A 58 2.19 -4.25 -6.14
N VAL A 59 1.24 -4.20 -7.07
CA VAL A 59 -0.18 -3.94 -6.78
C VAL A 59 -1.00 -4.99 -7.49
N PHE A 60 -1.96 -5.57 -6.77
CA PHE A 60 -2.87 -6.59 -7.25
C PHE A 60 -4.30 -6.17 -7.01
N VAL A 61 -5.18 -6.65 -7.88
CA VAL A 61 -6.62 -6.54 -7.72
C VAL A 61 -7.24 -7.92 -7.56
N LEU A 62 -8.31 -7.98 -6.77
CA LEU A 62 -9.20 -9.13 -6.71
C LEU A 62 -10.36 -8.85 -7.68
N GLU A 63 -10.43 -9.59 -8.77
CA GLU A 63 -11.43 -9.43 -9.83
C GLU A 63 -12.39 -10.62 -9.84
N ASP A 64 -13.68 -10.35 -10.05
CA ASP A 64 -14.62 -11.37 -10.48
C ASP A 64 -14.52 -11.56 -12.00
N SER A 65 -13.94 -12.68 -12.42
CA SER A 65 -13.64 -12.98 -13.82
C SER A 65 -14.87 -13.09 -14.73
N GLU A 66 -16.07 -13.23 -14.16
CA GLU A 66 -17.32 -13.32 -14.93
C GLU A 66 -17.86 -11.94 -15.29
N THR A 67 -17.64 -10.94 -14.43
CA THR A 67 -18.20 -9.59 -14.56
C THR A 67 -17.15 -8.52 -14.86
N GLY A 68 -15.86 -8.81 -14.63
CA GLY A 68 -14.77 -7.84 -14.66
C GLY A 68 -14.77 -6.90 -13.45
N THR A 69 -15.58 -7.19 -12.42
CA THR A 69 -15.70 -6.30 -11.26
C THR A 69 -14.51 -6.47 -10.34
N VAL A 70 -13.77 -5.38 -10.08
CA VAL A 70 -12.72 -5.34 -9.06
C VAL A 70 -13.36 -5.19 -7.68
N ALA A 71 -13.22 -6.23 -6.86
CA ALA A 71 -13.77 -6.34 -5.51
C ALA A 71 -12.77 -6.01 -4.40
N GLY A 72 -11.46 -5.93 -4.71
CA GLY A 72 -10.44 -5.65 -3.71
C GLY A 72 -9.10 -5.25 -4.32
N ILE A 73 -8.21 -4.73 -3.47
CA ILE A 73 -6.85 -4.32 -3.81
C ILE A 73 -5.90 -4.76 -2.70
N CYS A 74 -4.70 -5.21 -3.05
CA CYS A 74 -3.59 -5.31 -2.12
C CYS A 74 -2.29 -4.86 -2.80
N ALA A 75 -1.27 -4.58 -2.00
CA ALA A 75 0.01 -4.11 -2.51
C ALA A 75 1.17 -4.55 -1.62
N ILE A 76 2.36 -4.60 -2.21
CA ILE A 76 3.63 -4.93 -1.56
C ILE A 76 4.64 -3.85 -1.95
N GLU A 77 5.24 -3.17 -0.98
CA GLU A 77 6.40 -2.30 -1.22
C GLU A 77 7.67 -3.14 -1.07
N VAL A 78 8.57 -3.12 -2.06
CA VAL A 78 9.76 -4.00 -2.09
C VAL A 78 10.81 -3.57 -1.06
N ALA A 79 10.95 -2.26 -0.84
CA ALA A 79 11.82 -1.71 0.18
C ALA A 79 11.24 -0.39 0.71
N VAL A 80 11.07 -0.30 2.03
CA VAL A 80 10.69 0.94 2.72
C VAL A 80 11.91 1.55 3.40
N GLY A 81 11.93 2.87 3.57
CA GLY A 81 13.03 3.55 4.26
C GLY A 81 14.23 3.91 3.38
N LEU A 82 14.24 3.59 2.08
CA LEU A 82 15.37 3.86 1.19
C LEU A 82 15.35 5.26 0.57
N ASN A 83 14.19 5.69 0.04
CA ASN A 83 14.03 7.04 -0.52
C ASN A 83 13.55 8.02 0.56
N ASP A 84 12.56 7.60 1.34
CA ASP A 84 11.98 8.38 2.44
C ASP A 84 12.02 7.57 3.75
N PRO A 85 12.19 8.21 4.92
CA PRO A 85 12.18 7.52 6.20
C PRO A 85 10.86 6.77 6.48
N TRP A 86 10.97 5.54 6.99
CA TRP A 86 9.82 4.75 7.43
C TRP A 86 9.62 4.87 8.95
N TYR A 87 8.77 5.81 9.36
CA TYR A 87 8.55 6.13 10.77
C TYR A 87 7.71 5.08 11.49
N ASN A 88 8.19 4.64 12.65
CA ASN A 88 7.47 3.77 13.56
C ASN A 88 7.75 4.20 15.00
N TYR A 89 6.74 4.16 15.86
CA TYR A 89 6.96 4.25 17.30
C TYR A 89 7.38 2.88 17.84
N ARG A 90 8.57 2.82 18.42
CA ARG A 90 8.99 1.63 19.18
C ARG A 90 8.40 1.71 20.58
N VAL A 91 7.41 0.87 20.86
CA VAL A 91 6.90 0.68 22.22
C VAL A 91 7.93 -0.11 23.01
N GLY A 92 8.45 0.49 24.08
CA GLY A 92 9.44 -0.12 24.96
C GLY A 92 9.18 0.25 26.41
N THR A 93 9.63 -0.61 27.32
CA THR A 93 9.51 -0.39 28.77
C THR A 93 10.82 0.18 29.29
N LEU A 94 10.75 1.30 30.01
CA LEU A 94 11.87 1.85 30.77
C LEU A 94 11.58 1.63 32.26
N VAL A 95 12.51 0.97 32.95
CA VAL A 95 12.43 0.79 34.41
C VAL A 95 13.28 1.86 35.07
N HIS A 96 12.68 2.62 35.97
CA HIS A 96 13.38 3.57 36.82
C HIS A 96 13.18 3.16 38.28
N ALA A 97 14.28 2.93 39.00
CA ALA A 97 14.26 2.54 40.40
C ALA A 97 14.71 3.72 41.27
N SER A 98 13.87 4.13 42.21
CA SER A 98 14.18 5.13 43.22
C SER A 98 14.32 4.48 44.58
N LYS A 99 15.56 4.43 45.07
CA LYS A 99 15.87 3.84 46.38
C LYS A 99 15.22 4.61 47.54
N GLU A 100 15.14 5.94 47.45
CA GLU A 100 14.53 6.78 48.49
C GLU A 100 13.01 6.57 48.57
N LEU A 101 12.36 6.26 47.44
CA LEU A 101 10.92 6.03 47.35
C LEU A 101 10.53 4.54 47.42
N ASN A 102 11.51 3.61 47.41
CA ASN A 102 11.33 2.16 47.37
C ASN A 102 10.39 1.67 46.25
N VAL A 103 10.56 2.21 45.04
CA VAL A 103 9.80 1.87 43.82
C VAL A 103 10.71 1.74 42.61
#